data_AF-L5M0Y9-F1
#
_entry.id   AF-L5M0Y9-F1
#
_cell.length_a   1.000
_cell.length_b   1.000
_cell.length_c   1.000
_cell.angle_alpha   90.00
_cell.angle_beta   90.00
_cell.angle_gamma   90.00
#
_symmetry.space_group_name_H-M   'P 1'
#
loop_
_entity.id
_entity.type
_entity.pdbx_description
1 polymer ?
#
loop_
_entity_poly.entity_id
_entity_poly.type
_entity_poly.pdbx_seq_one_letter_code
_entity_poly.pdbx_strand_id
1 'polypeptide(L)'
;MEVTVPTTLNVLNGSDARLACTFNSCYTVNHKHFSLNWTYQECSNCSEEMFLQFRMKIINLKLERFRDRVEFSGNPSKYDVSVTLRNVQPEDEGLYSCYILNPPDRHRGHGRIQLRVLMEEPPERDSTVAVVVGASVGGLLAVVILVLMVVKCVRRKKEQKLSTDDLKTEEEGKTDGEGHAEDGAK
;
A
#
# COMPACT_ATOMS: atom_id res chain seq x y z
N MET A 1 9.33 -23.13 -9.59
CA MET A 1 8.07 -22.93 -8.88
C MET A 1 8.25 -21.78 -7.92
N GLU A 2 7.39 -20.79 -8.01
CA GLU A 2 7.31 -19.66 -7.07
C GLU A 2 6.10 -19.88 -6.16
N VAL A 3 6.19 -19.47 -4.89
CA VAL A 3 5.11 -19.62 -3.90
C VAL A 3 4.80 -18.27 -3.29
N THR A 4 3.53 -17.90 -3.27
CA THR A 4 3.02 -16.64 -2.72
C THR A 4 2.18 -16.91 -1.48
N VAL A 5 2.66 -16.38 -0.35
CA VAL A 5 2.05 -16.47 0.98
C VAL A 5 2.18 -15.12 1.71
N PRO A 6 1.28 -14.79 2.65
CA PRO A 6 1.52 -13.69 3.58
C PRO A 6 2.64 -14.06 4.57
N THR A 7 3.60 -13.15 4.80
CA THR A 7 4.67 -13.37 5.78
C THR A 7 4.13 -13.48 7.21
N THR A 8 3.19 -12.61 7.55
CA THR A 8 2.49 -12.60 8.83
C THR A 8 1.01 -12.47 8.59
N LEU A 9 0.23 -13.29 9.29
CA LEU A 9 -1.22 -13.28 9.23
C LEU A 9 -1.73 -13.06 10.66
N ASN A 10 -2.37 -11.91 10.88
CA ASN A 10 -2.99 -11.59 12.16
C ASN A 10 -4.47 -11.98 12.10
N VAL A 11 -4.94 -12.75 13.08
CA VAL A 11 -6.33 -13.26 13.10
C VAL A 11 -6.89 -13.11 14.50
N LEU A 12 -8.16 -12.73 14.59
CA LEU A 12 -8.83 -12.58 15.88
C LEU A 12 -9.16 -13.94 16.49
N ASN A 13 -8.99 -14.06 17.80
CA ASN A 13 -9.42 -15.24 18.55
C ASN A 13 -10.91 -15.53 18.28
N GLY A 14 -11.23 -16.80 18.03
CA GLY A 14 -12.58 -17.28 17.69
C GLY A 14 -12.98 -17.12 16.23
N SER A 15 -12.21 -16.38 15.42
CA SER A 15 -12.49 -16.23 13.98
C SER A 15 -11.82 -17.33 13.14
N ASP A 16 -12.12 -17.37 11.84
CA ASP A 16 -11.52 -18.34 10.92
C ASP A 16 -10.27 -17.77 10.23
N ALA A 17 -9.16 -18.49 10.27
CA ALA A 17 -7.94 -18.14 9.54
C ALA A 17 -7.88 -18.88 8.21
N ARG A 18 -7.81 -18.14 7.09
CA ARG A 18 -7.41 -18.73 5.81
C ARG A 18 -5.90 -18.59 5.63
N LEU A 19 -5.18 -19.69 5.79
CA LEU A 19 -3.75 -19.80 5.51
C LEU A 19 -3.55 -19.84 3.98
N ALA A 20 -3.53 -18.65 3.37
CA ALA A 20 -3.45 -18.50 1.93
C ALA A 20 -2.06 -18.92 1.42
N CYS A 21 -2.02 -19.96 0.57
CA CYS A 21 -0.82 -20.40 -0.11
C CYS A 21 -1.14 -20.71 -1.56
N THR A 22 -0.53 -19.95 -2.47
CA THR A 22 -0.66 -20.13 -3.92
C THR A 22 0.71 -20.35 -4.51
N PHE A 23 0.77 -21.06 -5.65
CA PHE A 23 2.02 -21.29 -6.34
C PHE A 23 1.89 -20.97 -7.82
N ASN A 24 3.03 -20.77 -8.48
CA ASN A 24 3.09 -20.57 -9.91
C ASN A 24 3.98 -21.65 -10.54
N SER A 25 3.50 -22.26 -11.61
CA SER A 25 4.15 -23.35 -12.34
C SER A 25 3.85 -23.24 -13.83
N CYS A 26 4.83 -23.60 -14.65
CA CYS A 26 4.67 -23.69 -16.10
C CYS A 26 3.89 -24.95 -16.52
N TYR A 27 3.66 -25.89 -15.60
CA TYR A 27 3.01 -27.15 -15.86
C TYR A 27 1.67 -27.26 -15.13
N THR A 28 0.68 -27.83 -15.80
CA THR A 28 -0.61 -28.16 -15.21
C THR A 28 -0.45 -29.21 -14.11
N VAL A 29 -1.27 -29.11 -13.06
CA VAL A 29 -1.22 -30.05 -11.95
C VAL A 29 -1.75 -31.43 -12.35
N ASN A 30 -0.90 -32.45 -12.25
CA ASN A 30 -1.30 -33.85 -12.38
C ASN A 30 -1.47 -34.48 -10.99
N HIS A 31 -2.71 -34.79 -10.60
CA HIS A 31 -3.04 -35.27 -9.25
C HIS A 31 -2.32 -36.57 -8.83
N LYS A 32 -1.84 -37.39 -9.78
CA LYS A 32 -1.09 -38.61 -9.46
C LYS A 32 0.34 -38.32 -8.98
N HIS A 33 0.93 -37.22 -9.44
CA HIS A 33 2.32 -36.85 -9.19
C HIS A 33 2.46 -35.63 -8.28
N PHE A 34 1.44 -34.79 -8.23
CA PHE A 34 1.39 -33.63 -7.36
C PHE A 34 1.35 -34.04 -5.88
N SER A 35 2.15 -33.35 -5.08
CA SER A 35 2.12 -33.50 -3.62
C SER A 35 2.14 -32.14 -2.93
N LEU A 36 1.33 -32.03 -1.89
CA LEU A 36 1.28 -30.90 -0.97
C LEU A 36 1.46 -31.44 0.44
N ASN A 37 2.31 -30.79 1.24
CA ASN A 37 2.33 -30.99 2.69
C ASN A 37 2.14 -29.64 3.37
N TRP A 38 1.26 -29.62 4.36
CA TRP A 38 1.15 -28.55 5.32
C TRP A 38 1.70 -29.00 6.66
N THR A 39 2.59 -28.20 7.22
CA THR A 39 3.20 -28.43 8.53
C THR A 39 2.98 -27.25 9.45
N TYR A 40 2.96 -27.54 10.75
CA TYR A 40 2.90 -26.58 11.83
C TYR A 40 4.18 -26.68 12.66
N GLN A 41 4.66 -25.55 13.16
CA GLN A 41 5.82 -25.45 14.02
C GLN A 41 5.55 -24.37 15.07
N GLU A 42 5.59 -24.75 16.35
CA GLU A 42 5.24 -23.85 17.46
C GLU A 42 6.27 -22.73 17.66
N CYS A 43 7.55 -23.04 17.46
CA CYS A 43 8.65 -22.10 17.57
C CYS A 43 9.66 -22.33 16.44
N SER A 44 10.51 -21.35 16.12
CA SER A 44 11.46 -21.42 15.00
C SER A 44 12.40 -22.64 15.02
N ASN A 45 12.71 -23.17 16.21
CA ASN A 45 13.59 -24.33 16.41
C ASN A 45 12.85 -25.61 16.85
N CYS A 46 11.51 -25.57 16.89
CA CYS A 46 10.69 -26.71 17.24
C CYS A 46 10.62 -27.69 16.07
N SER A 47 10.14 -28.92 16.31
CA SER A 47 9.93 -29.87 15.21
C SER A 47 8.71 -29.48 14.38
N GLU A 48 8.76 -29.70 13.07
CA GLU A 48 7.59 -29.52 12.20
C GLU A 48 6.68 -30.73 12.27
N GLU A 49 5.39 -30.50 12.50
CA GLU A 49 4.35 -31.52 12.53
C GLU A 49 3.43 -31.38 11.33
N MET A 50 3.32 -32.43 10.52
CA MET A 50 2.41 -32.46 9.38
C MET A 50 0.96 -32.61 9.85
N PHE A 51 0.08 -31.71 9.40
CA PHE A 51 -1.34 -31.78 9.75
C PHE A 51 -2.26 -32.01 8.54
N LEU A 52 -1.77 -31.74 7.32
CA LEU A 52 -2.52 -32.01 6.09
C LEU A 52 -1.57 -32.37 4.94
N GLN A 53 -2.01 -33.33 4.12
CA GLN A 53 -1.29 -33.76 2.93
C GLN A 53 -2.23 -33.91 1.73
N PHE A 54 -1.75 -33.60 0.53
CA PHE A 54 -2.34 -34.06 -0.71
C PHE A 54 -1.47 -35.16 -1.32
N ARG A 55 -2.06 -36.35 -1.49
CA ARG A 55 -1.48 -37.44 -2.28
C ARG A 55 -2.61 -38.17 -3.01
N MET A 56 -2.84 -37.82 -4.28
CA MET A 56 -4.03 -38.13 -5.08
C MET A 56 -5.36 -37.56 -4.56
N LYS A 57 -5.49 -37.44 -3.23
CA LYS A 57 -6.61 -36.85 -2.49
C LYS A 57 -6.08 -36.08 -1.29
N ILE A 58 -6.92 -35.24 -0.71
CA ILE A 58 -6.66 -34.60 0.58
C ILE A 58 -6.72 -35.65 1.69
N ILE A 59 -5.73 -35.59 2.57
CA ILE A 59 -5.59 -36.42 3.77
C ILE A 59 -5.37 -35.44 4.93
N ASN A 60 -6.36 -35.30 5.79
CA ASN A 60 -6.23 -34.56 7.04
C ASN A 60 -5.69 -35.51 8.12
N LEU A 61 -4.55 -35.18 8.73
CA LEU A 61 -3.90 -36.03 9.73
C LEU A 61 -4.53 -35.88 11.13
N LYS A 62 -5.46 -34.93 11.31
CA LYS A 62 -6.16 -34.66 12.57
C LYS A 62 -5.22 -34.54 13.76
N LEU A 63 -4.24 -33.66 13.62
CA LEU A 63 -3.30 -33.37 14.70
C LEU A 63 -4.09 -32.91 15.94
N GLU A 64 -3.81 -33.47 17.11
CA GLU A 64 -4.63 -33.30 18.32
C GLU A 64 -4.90 -31.84 18.66
N ARG A 65 -3.90 -30.96 18.47
CA ARG A 65 -4.02 -29.51 18.67
C ARG A 65 -5.11 -28.84 17.82
N PHE A 66 -5.28 -29.33 16.59
CA PHE A 66 -6.24 -28.79 15.64
C PHE A 66 -7.59 -29.49 15.72
N ARG A 67 -7.64 -30.72 16.23
CA ARG A 67 -8.84 -31.57 16.25
C ARG A 67 -9.42 -31.66 14.83
N ASP A 68 -10.68 -31.26 14.66
CA ASP A 68 -11.38 -31.25 13.37
C ASP A 68 -11.49 -29.85 12.73
N ARG A 69 -10.71 -28.87 13.20
CA ARG A 69 -10.84 -27.46 12.76
C ARG A 69 -10.14 -27.13 11.44
N VAL A 70 -9.33 -28.04 10.90
CA VAL A 70 -8.60 -27.82 9.64
C VAL A 70 -9.43 -28.30 8.45
N GLU A 71 -9.63 -27.40 7.49
CA GLU A 71 -10.33 -27.66 6.23
C GLU A 71 -9.44 -27.29 5.05
N PHE A 72 -9.40 -28.11 4.00
CA PHE A 72 -8.76 -27.71 2.76
C PHE A 72 -9.67 -26.73 2.01
N SER A 73 -9.17 -25.53 1.72
CA SER A 73 -9.95 -24.45 1.09
C SER A 73 -9.31 -23.90 -0.20
N GLY A 74 -8.38 -24.66 -0.77
CA GLY A 74 -7.72 -24.38 -2.05
C GLY A 74 -8.31 -25.18 -3.22
N ASN A 75 -7.78 -24.91 -4.42
CA ASN A 75 -7.98 -25.70 -5.62
C ASN A 75 -6.63 -25.89 -6.34
N PRO A 76 -5.99 -27.08 -6.24
CA PRO A 76 -4.67 -27.30 -6.82
C PRO A 76 -4.62 -27.07 -8.33
N SER A 77 -5.71 -27.33 -9.06
CA SER A 77 -5.77 -27.08 -10.51
C SER A 77 -5.75 -25.58 -10.86
N LYS A 78 -6.06 -24.70 -9.90
CA LYS A 78 -5.91 -23.24 -9.99
C LYS A 78 -4.68 -22.73 -9.23
N TYR A 79 -3.77 -23.64 -8.90
CA TYR A 79 -2.55 -23.38 -8.15
C TYR A 79 -2.77 -22.77 -6.75
N ASP A 80 -3.94 -23.01 -6.16
CA ASP A 80 -4.29 -22.62 -4.80
C ASP A 80 -4.27 -23.85 -3.89
N VAL A 81 -3.44 -23.84 -2.86
CA VAL A 81 -3.27 -24.94 -1.90
C VAL A 81 -3.60 -24.49 -0.48
N SER A 82 -4.40 -23.44 -0.33
CA SER A 82 -4.78 -22.84 0.94
C SER A 82 -5.55 -23.81 1.84
N VAL A 83 -5.41 -23.60 3.14
CA VAL A 83 -6.21 -24.29 4.18
C VAL A 83 -6.91 -23.25 5.05
N THR A 84 -8.06 -23.61 5.59
CA THR A 84 -8.79 -22.81 6.57
C THR A 84 -8.69 -23.50 7.93
N LEU A 85 -8.26 -22.76 8.94
CA LEU A 85 -8.30 -23.16 10.33
C LEU A 85 -9.50 -22.45 10.98
N ARG A 86 -10.50 -23.23 11.37
CA ARG A 86 -11.74 -22.73 11.97
C ARG A 86 -11.56 -22.38 13.44
N ASN A 87 -12.30 -21.38 13.91
CA ASN A 87 -12.39 -21.01 15.34
C ASN A 87 -11.00 -20.99 16.00
N VAL A 88 -10.13 -20.13 15.47
CA VAL A 88 -8.72 -19.99 15.87
C VAL A 88 -8.63 -19.70 17.36
N GLN A 89 -7.69 -20.35 18.03
CA GLN A 89 -7.42 -20.18 19.46
C GLN A 89 -6.01 -19.61 19.66
N PRO A 90 -5.70 -18.98 20.81
CA PRO A 90 -4.37 -18.44 21.09
C PRO A 90 -3.25 -19.47 20.93
N GLU A 91 -3.53 -20.74 21.24
CA GLU A 91 -2.57 -21.83 21.12
C GLU A 91 -2.25 -22.16 19.65
N ASP A 92 -3.06 -21.71 18.69
CA ASP A 92 -2.79 -21.90 17.25
C ASP A 92 -1.69 -20.99 16.71
N GLU A 93 -1.24 -20.01 17.49
CA GLU A 93 -0.10 -19.15 17.13
C GLU A 93 1.15 -19.99 16.81
N GLY A 94 1.80 -19.67 15.69
CA GLY A 94 2.99 -20.42 15.26
C GLY A 94 3.29 -20.24 13.78
N LEU A 95 4.19 -21.09 13.29
CA LEU A 95 4.65 -21.09 11.90
C LEU A 95 3.96 -22.21 11.12
N TYR A 96 3.32 -21.84 10.01
CA TYR A 96 2.65 -22.76 9.12
C TYR A 96 3.38 -22.79 7.79
N SER A 97 3.84 -23.96 7.36
CA SER A 97 4.60 -24.12 6.12
C SER A 97 3.83 -24.96 5.11
N CYS A 98 3.75 -24.49 3.87
CA CYS A 98 3.24 -25.24 2.72
C CYS A 98 4.41 -25.67 1.83
N TYR A 99 4.55 -26.97 1.60
CA TYR A 99 5.53 -27.56 0.70
C TYR A 99 4.83 -28.16 -0.52
N ILE A 100 5.19 -27.68 -1.70
CA ILE A 100 4.54 -28.06 -2.96
C ILE A 100 5.57 -28.73 -3.88
N LEU A 101 5.17 -29.84 -4.49
CA LEU A 101 5.91 -30.46 -5.57
C LEU A 101 4.94 -30.76 -6.71
N ASN A 102 5.19 -30.18 -7.89
CA ASN A 102 4.40 -30.36 -9.10
C ASN A 102 5.28 -30.89 -10.23
N PRO A 103 5.57 -32.20 -10.30
CA PRO A 103 6.36 -32.75 -11.39
C PRO A 103 5.72 -32.42 -12.75
N PRO A 104 6.52 -32.07 -13.78
CA PRO A 104 7.97 -32.23 -13.87
C PRO A 104 8.80 -31.08 -13.28
N ASP A 105 8.21 -30.13 -12.55
CA ASP A 105 9.01 -29.13 -11.82
C ASP A 105 9.98 -29.85 -10.87
N ARG A 106 11.27 -29.54 -11.03
CA ARG A 106 12.34 -30.06 -10.16
C ARG A 106 12.42 -29.32 -8.83
N HIS A 107 11.99 -28.06 -8.82
CA HIS A 107 12.03 -27.21 -7.64
C HIS A 107 10.79 -27.43 -6.80
N ARG A 108 11.00 -27.74 -5.51
CA ARG A 108 9.93 -27.75 -4.51
C ARG A 108 9.59 -26.30 -4.14
N GLY A 109 8.31 -25.97 -4.19
CA GLY A 109 7.79 -24.74 -3.62
C GLY A 109 7.76 -24.84 -2.11
N HIS A 110 8.08 -23.74 -1.42
CA HIS A 110 7.98 -23.62 0.02
C HIS A 110 7.48 -22.21 0.37
N GLY A 111 6.37 -22.14 1.10
CA GLY A 111 5.86 -20.90 1.68
C GLY A 111 5.72 -21.06 3.20
N ARG A 112 6.04 -20.02 3.96
CA ARG A 112 5.96 -20.00 5.42
C ARG A 112 5.16 -18.79 5.89
N ILE A 113 4.18 -19.03 6.75
CA ILE A 113 3.26 -18.04 7.30
C ILE A 113 3.44 -18.01 8.82
N GLN A 114 3.68 -16.84 9.39
CA GLN A 114 3.58 -16.64 10.83
C GLN A 114 2.14 -16.24 11.19
N LEU A 115 1.38 -17.15 11.80
CA LEU A 115 0.05 -16.84 12.33
C LEU A 115 0.21 -16.19 13.70
N ARG A 116 -0.42 -15.04 13.91
CA ARG A 116 -0.52 -14.38 15.21
C ARG A 116 -1.98 -14.24 15.60
N VAL A 117 -2.28 -14.57 16.85
CA VAL A 117 -3.66 -14.54 17.35
C VAL A 117 -3.86 -13.29 18.19
N LEU A 118 -4.77 -12.43 17.74
CA LEU A 118 -5.10 -11.18 18.40
C LEU A 118 -6.33 -11.37 19.29
N MET A 119 -6.26 -10.82 20.49
CA MET A 119 -7.40 -10.79 21.42
C MET A 119 -8.35 -9.62 21.13
N GLU A 120 -7.83 -8.57 20.51
CA GLU A 120 -8.56 -7.34 20.17
C GLU A 120 -8.22 -6.92 18.75
N GLU A 121 -9.15 -6.24 18.09
CA GLU A 121 -8.96 -5.73 16.74
C GLU A 121 -7.94 -4.58 16.74
N PRO A 122 -6.93 -4.61 15.85
CA PRO A 122 -6.00 -3.50 15.74
C PRO A 122 -6.77 -2.21 15.43
N PRO A 123 -6.38 -1.05 15.99
CA PRO A 123 -7.02 0.21 15.64
C PRO A 123 -6.92 0.44 14.14
N GLU A 124 -8.04 0.71 13.48
CA GLU A 124 -8.05 1.07 12.06
C GLU A 124 -7.12 2.27 11.84
N ARG A 125 -6.14 2.13 10.94
CA ARG A 125 -5.38 3.28 10.47
C ARG A 125 -6.26 4.08 9.52
N ASP A 126 -7.05 4.99 10.07
CA ASP A 126 -7.78 5.98 9.29
C ASP A 126 -6.80 6.88 8.52
N SER A 127 -6.49 6.48 7.29
CA SER A 127 -5.68 7.25 6.35
C SER A 127 -6.36 8.58 5.99
N THR A 128 -7.68 8.67 6.21
CA THR A 128 -8.49 9.89 6.09
C THR A 128 -7.96 11.02 6.99
N VAL A 129 -7.53 10.69 8.22
CA VAL A 129 -6.99 11.71 9.15
C VAL A 129 -5.69 12.30 8.60
N ALA A 130 -4.79 11.45 8.08
CA ALA A 130 -3.53 11.91 7.50
C ALA A 130 -3.73 12.75 6.23
N VAL A 131 -4.69 12.40 5.38
CA VAL A 131 -5.01 13.15 4.16
C VAL A 131 -5.64 14.50 4.49
N VAL A 132 -6.55 14.57 5.47
CA VAL A 132 -7.20 15.83 5.88
C VAL A 132 -6.19 16.80 6.50
N VAL A 133 -5.26 16.32 7.33
CA VAL A 133 -4.19 17.15 7.91
C VAL A 133 -3.21 17.62 6.82
N GLY A 134 -2.84 16.75 5.87
CA GLY A 134 -1.96 17.12 4.76
C GLY A 134 -2.56 18.16 3.82
N ALA A 135 -3.85 18.02 3.48
CA ALA A 135 -4.55 18.92 2.57
C ALA A 135 -4.76 20.32 3.18
N SER A 136 -5.05 20.41 4.48
CA SER A 136 -5.26 21.69 5.17
C SER A 136 -3.98 22.52 5.26
N VAL A 137 -2.86 21.93 5.69
CA VAL A 137 -1.57 22.62 5.79
C VAL A 137 -1.03 22.98 4.40
N GLY A 138 -1.09 22.06 3.44
CA GLY A 138 -0.65 22.31 2.07
C GLY A 138 -1.47 23.38 1.36
N GLY A 139 -2.80 23.35 1.53
CA GLY A 139 -3.72 24.34 0.96
C GLY A 139 -3.47 25.74 1.51
N LEU A 140 -3.29 25.88 2.82
CA LEU A 140 -3.01 27.18 3.45
C LEU A 140 -1.69 27.78 2.94
N LEU A 141 -0.63 26.97 2.86
CA LEU A 141 0.67 27.41 2.32
C LEU A 141 0.56 27.87 0.86
N ALA A 142 -0.15 27.12 0.02
CA ALA A 142 -0.36 27.47 -1.38
C ALA A 142 -1.12 28.80 -1.54
N VAL A 143 -2.17 29.03 -0.74
CA VAL A 143 -2.94 30.29 -0.75
C VAL A 143 -2.07 31.47 -0.32
N VAL A 144 -1.27 31.32 0.74
CA VAL A 144 -0.35 32.38 1.19
C VAL A 144 0.67 32.74 0.10
N ILE A 145 1.24 31.75 -0.59
CA ILE A 145 2.18 31.98 -1.69
C ILE A 145 1.50 32.73 -2.85
N LEU A 146 0.28 32.34 -3.23
CA LEU A 146 -0.48 33.01 -4.28
C LEU A 146 -0.78 34.48 -3.91
N VAL A 147 -1.18 34.76 -2.67
CA VAL A 147 -1.41 36.13 -2.18
C VAL A 147 -0.12 36.95 -2.25
N LEU A 148 1.01 36.40 -1.79
CA LEU A 148 2.31 37.09 -1.85
C LEU A 148 2.76 37.37 -3.29
N MET A 149 2.52 36.45 -4.23
CA MET A 149 2.78 36.63 -5.66
C MET A 149 1.94 37.78 -6.23
N VAL A 150 0.63 37.79 -5.98
CA VAL A 150 -0.29 38.84 -6.45
C VAL A 150 0.11 40.21 -5.88
N VAL A 151 0.40 40.30 -4.58
CA VAL A 151 0.85 41.55 -3.95
C VAL A 151 2.15 42.05 -4.57
N LYS A 152 3.13 41.17 -4.80
CA LYS A 152 4.38 41.55 -5.48
C LYS A 152 4.13 42.03 -6.92
N CYS A 153 3.26 41.36 -7.68
CA CYS A 153 2.90 41.76 -9.04
C CYS A 153 2.21 43.13 -9.07
N VAL A 154 1.27 43.40 -8.15
CA VAL A 154 0.57 44.69 -8.05
C VAL A 154 1.54 45.80 -7.63
N ARG A 155 2.41 45.56 -6.65
CA ARG A 155 3.45 46.53 -6.25
C ARG A 155 4.38 46.85 -7.42
N ARG A 156 4.90 45.85 -8.13
CA ARG A 156 5.72 46.06 -9.34
C ARG A 156 5.01 46.86 -10.43
N LYS A 157 3.73 46.58 -10.68
CA LYS A 157 2.92 47.38 -11.63
C LYS A 157 2.72 48.82 -11.15
N LYS A 158 2.56 49.05 -9.85
CA LYS A 158 2.42 50.40 -9.29
C LYS A 158 3.71 51.20 -9.42
N GLU A 159 4.86 50.59 -9.13
CA GLU A 159 6.19 51.21 -9.35
C GLU A 159 6.40 51.57 -10.83
N GLN A 160 6.06 50.66 -11.76
CA GLN A 160 6.17 50.94 -13.21
C GLN A 160 5.23 52.06 -13.69
N LYS A 161 4.02 52.17 -13.13
CA LYS A 161 3.11 53.27 -13.46
C LYS A 161 3.65 54.61 -12.95
N LEU A 162 4.18 54.65 -11.72
CA LEU A 162 4.77 55.86 -11.15
C LEU A 162 5.93 56.36 -12.02
N SER A 163 6.85 55.49 -12.44
CA SER A 163 7.94 55.87 -13.36
C SER A 163 7.49 56.24 -14.79
N THR A 164 6.29 55.84 -15.22
CA THR A 164 5.75 56.20 -16.55
C THR A 164 4.98 57.52 -16.50
N ASP A 165 4.29 57.80 -15.39
CA ASP A 165 3.54 59.04 -15.17
C ASP A 165 4.51 60.21 -14.88
N ASP A 166 5.61 59.96 -14.18
CA ASP A 166 6.70 60.96 -14.00
C ASP A 166 7.32 61.35 -15.36
N LEU A 167 7.54 60.38 -16.26
CA LEU A 167 8.11 60.65 -17.60
C LEU A 167 7.15 61.42 -18.53
N LYS A 168 5.83 61.25 -18.38
CA LYS A 168 4.82 61.98 -19.17
C LYS A 168 4.62 63.41 -18.70
N THR A 169 4.72 63.64 -17.39
CA THR A 169 4.61 64.99 -16.81
C THR A 169 5.78 65.89 -17.21
N GLU A 170 6.95 65.28 -17.52
CA GLU A 170 8.14 65.99 -18.02
C GLU A 170 8.06 66.37 -19.51
N GLU A 171 7.34 65.60 -20.35
CA GLU A 171 7.14 65.92 -21.77
C GLU A 171 6.03 66.98 -22.01
N GLU A 172 4.93 66.96 -21.25
CA GLU A 172 3.88 67.98 -21.37
C GLU A 172 4.29 69.36 -20.82
N GLY A 173 5.30 69.43 -19.95
CA GLY A 173 5.83 70.70 -19.42
C GLY A 173 6.71 71.51 -20.39
N LYS A 174 7.04 70.96 -21.58
CA LYS A 174 8.05 71.56 -22.48
C LYS A 174 7.50 72.16 -23.79
N THR A 175 6.19 72.17 -23.99
CA THR A 175 5.57 72.59 -25.28
C THR A 175 4.69 73.85 -25.23
N ASP A 176 4.79 74.69 -24.20
CA ASP A 176 4.14 76.00 -24.22
C ASP A 176 5.07 77.13 -23.71
N GLY A 177 5.53 77.98 -24.63
CA GLY A 177 6.06 79.30 -24.25
C GLY A 177 7.20 79.91 -25.07
N GLU A 178 7.18 79.90 -26.41
CA GLU A 178 8.02 80.81 -27.21
C GLU A 178 7.14 81.65 -28.16
N GLY A 179 6.84 82.87 -27.71
CA GLY A 179 6.19 83.93 -28.49
C GLY A 179 6.98 85.22 -28.31
N HIS A 180 7.87 85.50 -29.27
CA HIS A 180 8.71 86.69 -29.32
C HIS A 180 7.98 87.88 -29.98
N ALA A 181 8.03 89.01 -29.27
CA ALA A 181 8.02 90.44 -29.61
C ALA A 181 7.33 90.96 -30.89
N GLU A 182 6.64 92.09 -30.74
CA GLU A 182 7.07 93.38 -31.30
C GLU A 182 6.57 94.53 -30.41
N ASP A 183 7.45 95.48 -30.07
CA ASP A 183 7.15 96.75 -29.40
C ASP A 183 7.24 97.90 -30.41
N GLY A 184 6.40 98.91 -30.21
CA GLY A 184 6.07 99.96 -31.18
C GLY A 184 7.10 101.08 -31.33
N ALA A 185 6.97 101.77 -32.46
CA ALA A 185 7.72 102.94 -32.89
C ALA A 185 7.87 104.07 -31.83
N LYS A 186 9.06 104.72 -31.80
CA LYS A 186 9.27 106.08 -32.32
C LYS A 186 10.76 106.48 -32.28
#